data_AF-A0A6N4ARV4-F1
#
_entry.id   AF-A0A6N4ARV4-F1
#
_cell.length_a   1.000
_cell.length_b   1.000
_cell.length_c   1.000
_cell.angle_alpha   90.00
_cell.angle_beta   90.00
_cell.angle_gamma   90.00
#
_symmetry.space_group_name_H-M   'P 1'
#
loop_
_entity.id
_entity.type
_entity.pdbx_description
1 polymer ?
#
loop_
_entity_poly.entity_id
_entity_poly.type
_entity_poly.pdbx_seq_one_letter_code
_entity_poly.pdbx_strand_id
1 'polypeptide(L)'
;MTSEERISEAKNLNNEVTTKMLNLAKEYGTDLIEVSVHGSPCEECAKYQGRIYSISGNDKRFPKYPDWLLSNACPYNCGLMSYPFIEGISEPTYINGDVIEVSNRPFIDDRTPEQIAVFEARRDKILKERQYRIEYEQLQKLLPNEAPKKLSAYSRMKNSNSKGYLKLREKAKEYGLEI
;
A
#
# COMPACT_ATOMS: atom_id res chain seq x y z
N MET A 1 -8.36 2.26 18.13
CA MET A 1 -7.10 2.22 17.39
C MET A 1 -6.86 3.55 16.71
N THR A 2 -5.81 4.26 17.11
CA THR A 2 -5.36 5.54 16.53
C THR A 2 -4.77 5.33 15.14
N SER A 3 -4.56 6.41 14.39
CA SER A 3 -3.89 6.35 13.09
C SER A 3 -2.50 5.71 13.17
N GLU A 4 -1.74 5.99 14.23
CA GLU A 4 -0.40 5.44 14.46
C GLU A 4 -0.43 3.93 14.73
N GLU A 5 -1.35 3.48 15.59
CA GLU A 5 -1.52 2.06 15.89
C GLU A 5 -1.90 1.26 14.63
N ARG A 6 -2.79 1.81 13.78
CA ARG A 6 -3.16 1.20 12.49
C ARG A 6 -1.95 1.05 11.55
N ILE A 7 -1.09 2.07 11.50
CA ILE A 7 0.11 2.06 10.66
C ILE A 7 1.09 1.01 11.18
N SER A 8 1.27 0.93 12.50
CA SER A 8 2.14 -0.07 13.14
C SER A 8 1.65 -1.49 12.87
N GLU A 9 0.35 -1.74 13.06
CA GLU A 9 -0.26 -3.04 12.79
C GLU A 9 -0.12 -3.45 11.32
N ALA A 10 -0.37 -2.53 10.38
CA ALA A 10 -0.20 -2.80 8.95
C ALA A 10 1.25 -3.17 8.59
N LYS A 11 2.25 -2.50 9.18
CA LYS A 11 3.67 -2.83 9.01
C LYS A 11 3.99 -4.23 9.55
N ASN A 12 3.47 -4.56 10.73
CA ASN A 12 3.70 -5.88 11.34
C ASN A 12 3.10 -7.00 10.48
N LEU A 13 1.86 -6.82 10.01
CA LEU A 13 1.21 -7.78 9.13
C LEU A 13 1.99 -7.97 7.83
N ASN A 14 2.46 -6.88 7.22
CA ASN A 14 3.29 -6.93 6.01
C ASN A 14 4.58 -7.73 6.24
N ASN A 15 5.27 -7.50 7.35
CA ASN A 15 6.48 -8.25 7.70
C ASN A 15 6.21 -9.74 7.94
N GLU A 16 5.09 -10.06 8.58
CA GLU A 16 4.67 -11.45 8.81
C GLU A 16 4.39 -12.16 7.49
N VAL A 17 3.71 -11.50 6.55
CA VAL A 17 3.43 -12.05 5.22
C VAL A 17 4.72 -12.30 4.44
N THR A 18 5.66 -11.35 4.42
CA THR A 18 6.96 -11.56 3.78
C THR A 18 7.71 -12.73 4.42
N THR A 19 7.74 -12.80 5.75
CA THR A 19 8.42 -13.89 6.47
C THR A 19 7.82 -15.24 6.13
N LYS A 20 6.48 -15.34 6.07
CA LYS A 20 5.78 -16.56 5.66
C LYS A 20 6.11 -16.95 4.22
N MET A 21 6.11 -15.99 3.29
CA MET A 21 6.48 -16.23 1.90
C MET A 21 7.89 -16.81 1.79
N LEU A 22 8.88 -16.22 2.49
CA LEU A 22 10.27 -16.71 2.48
C LEU A 22 10.40 -18.11 3.09
N ASN A 23 9.67 -18.38 4.17
CA ASN A 23 9.66 -19.71 4.79
C ASN A 23 9.06 -20.76 3.85
N LEU A 24 7.98 -20.44 3.14
CA LEU A 24 7.38 -21.34 2.15
C LEU A 24 8.31 -21.59 0.97
N ALA A 25 8.98 -20.55 0.45
CA ALA A 25 9.97 -20.72 -0.60
C ALA A 25 11.09 -21.69 -0.17
N LYS A 26 11.58 -21.54 1.06
CA LYS A 26 12.57 -22.46 1.65
C LYS A 26 12.02 -23.88 1.83
N GLU A 27 10.79 -24.04 2.31
CA GLU A 27 10.14 -25.33 2.50
C GLU A 27 9.97 -26.08 1.18
N TYR A 28 9.59 -25.37 0.12
CA TYR A 28 9.44 -25.92 -1.23
C TYR A 28 10.77 -26.08 -1.98
N GLY A 29 11.88 -25.66 -1.38
CA GLY A 29 13.20 -25.74 -2.00
C GLY A 29 13.34 -24.87 -3.25
N THR A 30 12.57 -23.79 -3.36
CA THR A 30 12.65 -22.84 -4.49
C THR A 30 13.32 -21.53 -4.07
N ASP A 31 14.12 -20.98 -4.99
CA ASP A 31 14.66 -19.62 -4.89
C ASP A 31 13.85 -18.63 -5.74
N LEU A 32 12.82 -19.10 -6.43
CA LEU A 32 12.03 -18.29 -7.35
C LEU A 32 10.73 -17.82 -6.70
N ILE A 33 10.38 -16.56 -6.94
CA ILE A 33 9.11 -15.98 -6.49
C ILE A 33 8.46 -15.17 -7.59
N GLU A 34 7.15 -15.34 -7.76
CA GLU A 34 6.33 -14.54 -8.67
C GLU A 34 5.71 -13.36 -7.91
N VAL A 35 5.81 -12.16 -8.49
CA VAL A 35 5.21 -10.93 -7.94
C VAL A 35 3.90 -10.63 -8.66
N SER A 36 2.86 -10.35 -7.88
CA SER A 36 1.52 -10.06 -8.37
C SER A 36 1.43 -8.82 -9.23
N VAL A 37 0.42 -8.73 -10.11
CA VAL A 37 0.08 -7.52 -10.87
C VAL A 37 -1.13 -6.84 -10.25
N HIS A 38 -1.07 -5.51 -10.13
CA HIS A 38 -2.20 -4.68 -9.71
C HIS A 38 -2.77 -3.90 -10.89
N GLY A 39 -4.08 -3.72 -10.90
CA GLY A 39 -4.76 -2.96 -11.96
C GLY A 39 -4.39 -1.47 -11.99
N SER A 40 -4.04 -0.88 -10.85
CA SER A 40 -3.68 0.54 -10.72
C SER A 40 -2.54 0.74 -9.71
N PRO A 41 -1.30 0.34 -10.04
CA PRO A 41 -0.15 0.46 -9.15
C PRO A 41 0.37 1.90 -9.09
N CYS A 42 1.21 2.20 -8.10
CA CYS A 42 2.06 3.39 -8.18
C CYS A 42 3.18 3.20 -9.22
N GLU A 43 3.88 4.28 -9.56
CA GLU A 43 5.01 4.28 -10.50
C GLU A 43 6.09 3.25 -10.14
N GLU A 44 6.34 3.08 -8.84
CA GLU A 44 7.39 2.18 -8.38
C GLU A 44 6.94 0.73 -8.49
N CYS A 45 5.75 0.41 -8.00
CA CYS A 45 5.20 -0.95 -8.09
C CYS A 45 5.03 -1.42 -9.55
N ALA A 46 4.70 -0.51 -10.48
CA ALA A 46 4.57 -0.84 -11.90
C ALA A 46 5.84 -1.44 -12.50
N LYS A 47 7.01 -0.90 -12.15
CA LYS A 47 8.31 -1.38 -12.63
C LYS A 47 8.60 -2.83 -12.25
N TYR A 48 8.12 -3.26 -11.08
CA TYR A 48 8.53 -4.52 -10.43
C TYR A 48 7.45 -5.61 -10.41
N GLN A 49 6.20 -5.31 -10.73
CA GLN A 49 5.11 -6.30 -10.76
C GLN A 49 5.22 -7.28 -11.94
N GLY A 50 4.54 -8.43 -11.88
CA GLY A 50 4.40 -9.35 -13.02
C GLY A 50 5.72 -9.92 -13.52
N ARG A 51 6.58 -10.34 -12.59
CA ARG A 51 7.91 -10.90 -12.85
C ARG A 51 8.16 -12.04 -11.88
N ILE A 52 8.99 -12.98 -12.31
CA ILE A 52 9.62 -13.95 -11.43
C ILE A 52 11.01 -13.44 -11.06
N TYR A 53 11.36 -13.55 -9.79
CA TYR A 53 12.65 -13.14 -9.26
C TYR A 53 13.36 -14.29 -8.56
N SER A 54 14.69 -14.26 -8.58
CA SER A 54 15.53 -15.05 -7.68
C SER A 54 15.66 -14.32 -6.34
N ILE A 55 15.24 -14.93 -5.24
CA ILE A 55 15.33 -14.36 -3.89
C ILE A 55 16.79 -14.05 -3.55
N SER A 56 17.67 -15.06 -3.70
CA SER A 56 19.10 -14.93 -3.42
C SER A 56 19.86 -14.12 -4.48
N GLY A 57 19.34 -14.07 -5.71
CA GLY A 57 20.05 -13.57 -6.88
C GLY A 57 21.08 -14.57 -7.46
N ASN A 58 21.09 -15.82 -7.01
CA ASN A 58 22.00 -16.85 -7.51
C ASN A 58 21.56 -17.41 -8.86
N ASP A 59 20.26 -17.56 -9.09
CA ASP A 59 19.74 -17.93 -10.41
C ASP A 59 19.76 -16.70 -11.32
N LYS A 60 20.80 -16.63 -12.17
CA LYS A 60 21.04 -15.50 -13.09
C LYS A 60 20.06 -15.45 -14.26
N ARG A 61 19.21 -16.46 -14.44
CA ARG A 61 18.12 -16.41 -15.42
C ARG A 61 17.08 -15.37 -15.02
N PHE A 62 16.92 -15.10 -13.72
CA PHE A 62 15.93 -14.16 -13.21
C PHE A 62 16.61 -12.96 -12.53
N PRO A 63 15.95 -11.78 -12.53
CA PRO A 63 16.42 -10.65 -11.74
C PRO A 63 16.46 -10.99 -10.25
N LYS A 64 17.39 -10.38 -9.52
CA LYS A 64 17.41 -10.47 -8.05
C LYS A 64 16.15 -9.81 -7.49
N TYR A 65 15.52 -10.45 -6.51
CA TYR A 65 14.38 -9.90 -5.82
C TYR A 65 14.75 -8.58 -5.10
N PRO A 66 14.00 -7.48 -5.32
CA PRO A 66 14.36 -6.18 -4.77
C PRO A 66 14.28 -6.11 -3.24
N ASP A 67 15.32 -5.58 -2.60
CA ASP A 67 15.38 -5.43 -1.14
C ASP A 67 14.25 -4.56 -0.58
N TRP A 68 13.76 -3.58 -1.36
CA TRP A 68 12.64 -2.73 -0.97
C TRP A 68 11.29 -3.48 -0.95
N LEU A 69 11.14 -4.54 -1.75
CA LEU A 69 9.95 -5.42 -1.71
C LEU A 69 10.02 -6.39 -0.52
N LEU A 70 11.21 -6.84 -0.12
CA LEU A 70 11.38 -7.61 1.13
C LEU A 70 10.95 -6.82 2.37
N SER A 71 11.20 -5.52 2.37
CA SER A 71 10.75 -4.62 3.45
C SER A 71 9.34 -4.06 3.25
N ASN A 72 8.64 -4.48 2.19
CA ASN A 72 7.34 -3.96 1.75
C ASN A 72 7.27 -2.42 1.82
N ALA A 73 8.34 -1.77 1.35
CA ALA A 73 8.58 -0.35 1.52
C ALA A 73 7.82 0.52 0.49
N CYS A 74 6.75 0.02 -0.13
CA CYS A 74 5.95 0.83 -1.03
C CYS A 74 5.37 2.04 -0.28
N PRO A 75 5.71 3.29 -0.64
CA PRO A 75 5.27 4.47 0.10
C PRO A 75 3.75 4.67 0.05
N TYR A 76 3.10 4.09 -0.95
CA TYR A 76 1.66 4.14 -1.15
C TYR A 76 0.94 2.88 -0.67
N ASN A 77 1.68 1.92 -0.08
CA ASN A 77 1.17 0.64 0.40
C ASN A 77 0.27 -0.06 -0.65
N CYS A 78 0.75 -0.14 -1.90
CA CYS A 78 -0.02 -0.73 -3.00
C CYS A 78 -0.28 -2.23 -2.82
N GLY A 79 0.42 -2.89 -1.88
CA GLY A 79 0.17 -4.27 -1.51
C GLY A 79 0.58 -5.27 -2.59
N LEU A 80 1.72 -5.05 -3.25
CA LEU A 80 2.31 -6.11 -4.09
C LEU A 80 2.53 -7.35 -3.23
N MET A 81 2.03 -8.48 -3.71
CA MET A 81 2.18 -9.77 -3.04
C MET A 81 3.15 -10.61 -3.85
N SER A 82 3.89 -11.46 -3.14
CA SER A 82 4.86 -12.35 -3.74
C SER A 82 4.61 -13.75 -3.25
N TYR A 83 4.78 -14.72 -4.15
CA TYR A 83 4.47 -16.11 -3.89
C TYR A 83 5.61 -17.00 -4.40
N PRO A 84 5.93 -18.10 -3.70
CA PRO A 84 6.87 -19.10 -4.22
C PRO A 84 6.46 -19.59 -5.61
N PHE A 85 7.42 -19.59 -6.53
CA PHE A 85 7.27 -20.14 -7.86
C PHE A 85 8.14 -21.41 -7.95
N ILE A 86 7.55 -22.54 -8.29
CA ILE A 86 8.25 -23.83 -8.36
C ILE A 86 8.37 -24.24 -9.82
N GLU A 87 9.60 -24.28 -10.35
CA GLU A 87 9.84 -24.63 -11.74
C GLU A 87 9.30 -26.04 -12.06
N GLY A 88 8.55 -26.16 -13.17
CA GLY A 88 7.92 -27.42 -13.59
C GLY A 88 6.64 -27.79 -12.83
N ILE A 89 6.23 -27.03 -11.82
CA ILE A 89 4.99 -27.26 -11.05
C ILE A 89 4.06 -26.05 -11.12
N SER A 90 4.60 -24.84 -10.88
CA SER A 90 3.84 -23.60 -10.93
C SER A 90 3.59 -23.15 -12.36
N GLU A 91 2.34 -22.78 -12.65
CA GLU A 91 1.99 -22.00 -13.84
C GLU A 91 2.10 -20.50 -13.49
N PRO A 92 2.80 -19.68 -14.30
CA PRO A 92 2.87 -18.24 -14.08
C PRO A 92 1.48 -17.61 -14.15
N THR A 93 1.13 -16.83 -13.13
CA THR A 93 -0.19 -16.21 -13.03
C THR A 93 -0.30 -14.93 -13.86
N TYR A 94 0.77 -14.15 -13.93
CA TYR A 94 0.74 -12.80 -14.50
C TYR A 94 1.64 -12.61 -15.71
N ILE A 95 2.27 -13.69 -16.18
CA ILE A 95 3.26 -13.65 -17.25
C ILE A 95 2.68 -14.37 -18.47
N ASN A 96 2.61 -13.64 -19.58
CA ASN A 96 2.27 -14.20 -20.89
C ASN A 96 3.54 -14.31 -21.73
N GLY A 97 3.87 -15.51 -22.20
CA GLY A 97 5.06 -15.77 -23.02
C GLY A 97 6.22 -16.37 -22.22
N ASP A 98 7.45 -16.11 -22.67
CA ASP A 98 8.65 -16.64 -22.03
C ASP A 98 8.89 -15.98 -20.67
N VAL A 99 8.95 -16.80 -19.62
CA VAL A 99 9.05 -16.31 -18.24
C VAL A 99 10.37 -15.60 -17.95
N ILE A 100 11.45 -15.99 -18.60
CA ILE A 100 12.77 -15.39 -18.43
C ILE A 100 12.79 -14.04 -19.13
N GLU A 101 12.33 -13.98 -20.37
CA GLU A 101 12.26 -12.74 -21.15
C GLU A 101 11.39 -11.68 -20.45
N VAL A 102 10.16 -12.05 -20.10
CA VAL A 102 9.22 -11.13 -19.44
C VAL A 102 9.74 -10.68 -18.09
N SER A 103 10.38 -11.57 -17.32
CA SER A 103 10.92 -11.21 -16.01
C SER A 103 12.12 -10.26 -16.09
N ASN A 104 12.89 -10.31 -17.18
CA ASN A 104 14.06 -9.45 -17.41
C ASN A 104 13.77 -8.18 -18.23
N ARG A 105 12.51 -7.90 -18.59
CA ARG A 105 12.13 -6.66 -19.29
C ARG A 105 12.61 -5.40 -18.53
N PRO A 106 12.81 -4.24 -19.18
CA PRO A 106 13.28 -3.03 -18.49
C PRO A 106 12.44 -2.65 -17.27
N PHE A 107 13.07 -2.15 -16.20
CA PHE A 107 12.39 -1.67 -14.98
C PHE A 107 11.89 -0.23 -15.16
N ILE A 108 10.91 -0.05 -16.05
CA ILE A 108 10.31 1.25 -16.37
C ILE A 108 8.84 1.30 -15.93
N ASP A 109 8.33 2.49 -15.69
CA ASP A 109 6.90 2.69 -15.43
C ASP A 109 6.14 2.53 -16.75
N ASP A 110 5.41 1.43 -16.87
CA ASP A 110 4.63 1.04 -18.04
C ASP A 110 3.12 1.28 -17.87
N ARG A 111 2.73 2.05 -16.84
CA ARG A 111 1.32 2.34 -16.57
C ARG A 111 0.65 3.09 -17.71
N THR A 112 -0.58 2.70 -18.01
CA THR A 112 -1.43 3.46 -18.93
C THR A 112 -1.95 4.74 -18.26
N PRO A 113 -2.35 5.76 -19.04
CA PRO A 113 -3.00 6.97 -18.50
C PRO A 113 -4.20 6.66 -17.60
N GLU A 114 -4.97 5.62 -17.91
CA GLU A 114 -6.11 5.16 -17.10
C GLU A 114 -5.64 4.63 -15.74
N GLN A 115 -4.57 3.82 -15.72
CA GLN A 115 -4.02 3.30 -14.47
C GLN A 115 -3.49 4.42 -13.57
N ILE A 116 -2.85 5.42 -14.18
CA ILE A 116 -2.38 6.63 -13.48
C ILE A 116 -3.57 7.36 -12.86
N ALA A 117 -4.62 7.66 -13.64
CA ALA A 117 -5.79 8.37 -13.15
C ALA A 117 -6.50 7.64 -12.00
N VAL A 118 -6.65 6.31 -12.11
CA VAL A 118 -7.25 5.49 -11.04
C VAL A 118 -6.38 5.50 -9.79
N PHE A 119 -5.06 5.37 -9.94
CA PHE A 119 -4.12 5.43 -8.83
C PHE A 119 -4.20 6.78 -8.10
N GLU A 120 -4.20 7.89 -8.83
CA GLU A 120 -4.28 9.25 -8.27
C GLU A 120 -5.59 9.49 -7.54
N ALA A 121 -6.73 9.13 -8.14
CA ALA A 121 -8.04 9.25 -7.49
C ALA A 121 -8.11 8.44 -6.18
N ARG A 122 -7.55 7.22 -6.19
CA ARG A 122 -7.44 6.38 -4.99
C ARG A 122 -6.54 7.02 -3.93
N ARG A 123 -5.36 7.51 -4.34
CA ARG A 123 -4.39 8.18 -3.45
C ARG A 123 -5.04 9.38 -2.77
N ASP A 124 -5.68 10.25 -3.54
CA ASP A 124 -6.28 11.48 -3.04
C ASP A 124 -7.44 11.19 -2.06
N LYS A 125 -8.24 10.17 -2.35
CA LYS A 125 -9.26 9.67 -1.42
C LYS A 125 -8.64 9.18 -0.10
N ILE A 126 -7.59 8.36 -0.16
CA ILE A 126 -6.91 7.83 1.04
C ILE A 126 -6.29 8.97 1.86
N LEU A 127 -5.62 9.93 1.20
CA LEU A 127 -5.02 11.09 1.87
C LEU A 127 -6.09 11.94 2.56
N LYS A 128 -7.22 12.20 1.89
CA LYS A 128 -8.35 12.92 2.47
C LYS A 128 -8.94 12.19 3.69
N GLU A 129 -9.16 10.89 3.59
CA GLU A 129 -9.67 10.07 4.70
C GLU A 129 -8.69 10.02 5.88
N ARG A 130 -7.38 9.93 5.59
CA ARG A 130 -6.32 9.96 6.61
C ARG A 130 -6.26 11.31 7.31
N GLN A 131 -6.32 12.41 6.55
CA GLN A 131 -6.38 13.76 7.09
C GLN A 131 -7.57 13.88 8.06
N TYR A 132 -8.78 13.53 7.59
CA TYR A 132 -9.98 13.66 8.41
C TYR A 132 -9.92 12.83 9.69
N ARG A 133 -9.27 11.68 9.63
CA ARG A 133 -9.04 10.83 10.81
C ARG A 133 -8.09 11.48 11.81
N ILE A 134 -6.95 12.00 11.35
CA ILE A 134 -5.97 12.66 12.21
C ILE A 134 -6.60 13.88 12.90
N GLU A 135 -7.28 14.73 12.13
CA GLU A 135 -8.00 15.90 12.66
C GLU A 135 -9.06 15.50 13.68
N TYR A 136 -9.84 14.45 13.38
CA TYR A 136 -10.84 13.90 14.31
C TYR A 136 -10.21 13.36 15.60
N GLU A 137 -9.09 12.64 15.50
CA GLU A 137 -8.35 12.13 16.66
C GLU A 137 -7.80 13.27 17.53
N GLN A 138 -7.32 14.36 16.92
CA GLN A 138 -6.90 15.56 17.65
C GLN A 138 -8.08 16.29 18.29
N LEU A 139 -9.21 16.42 17.58
CA LEU A 139 -10.44 16.99 18.12
C LEU A 139 -10.98 16.20 19.32
N GLN A 140 -10.96 14.87 19.25
CA GLN A 140 -11.38 14.02 20.38
C GLN A 140 -10.48 14.21 21.61
N LYS A 141 -9.18 14.49 21.41
CA LYS A 141 -8.23 14.75 22.50
C LYS A 141 -8.40 16.15 23.11
N LEU A 142 -8.56 17.18 22.28
CA LEU A 142 -8.60 18.58 22.73
C LEU A 142 -10.00 19.06 23.14
N LEU A 143 -11.03 18.58 22.44
CA LEU A 143 -12.41 19.04 22.57
C LEU A 143 -13.40 17.87 22.75
N PRO A 144 -13.22 16.98 23.74
CA PRO A 144 -14.00 15.74 23.85
C PRO A 144 -15.51 15.95 23.97
N ASN A 145 -15.96 17.06 24.56
CA ASN A 145 -17.39 17.37 24.74
C ASN A 145 -18.05 17.99 23.49
N GLU A 146 -17.26 18.61 22.61
CA GLU A 146 -17.74 19.33 21.42
C GLU A 146 -17.51 18.52 20.14
N ALA A 147 -16.48 17.67 20.13
CA ALA A 147 -16.13 16.83 19.00
C ALA A 147 -17.26 15.85 18.68
N PRO A 148 -17.57 15.60 17.40
CA PRO A 148 -18.58 14.63 17.01
C PRO A 148 -18.25 13.24 17.57
N LYS A 149 -19.27 12.47 17.98
CA LYS A 149 -19.06 11.11 18.56
C LYS A 149 -18.46 10.09 17.58
N LYS A 150 -18.54 10.36 16.26
CA LYS A 150 -18.12 9.44 15.20
C LYS A 150 -17.35 10.20 14.13
N LEU A 151 -16.29 9.59 13.59
CA LEU A 151 -15.53 10.13 12.46
C LEU A 151 -16.45 10.44 11.26
N SER A 152 -17.40 9.57 10.94
CA SER A 152 -18.35 9.79 9.84
C SER A 152 -19.27 11.00 10.04
N ALA A 153 -19.55 11.39 11.29
CA ALA A 153 -20.26 12.63 11.57
C ALA A 153 -19.35 13.84 11.28
N TYR A 154 -18.10 13.81 11.76
CA TYR A 154 -17.11 14.84 11.46
C TYR A 154 -16.90 15.01 9.95
N SER A 155 -16.64 13.93 9.22
CA SER A 155 -16.43 13.98 7.76
C SER A 155 -17.63 14.56 7.02
N ARG A 156 -18.87 14.22 7.41
CA ARG A 156 -20.09 14.83 6.82
C ARG A 156 -20.18 16.31 7.12
N MET A 157 -19.91 16.72 8.36
CA MET A 157 -19.95 18.11 8.78
C MET A 157 -18.93 18.97 8.02
N LYS A 158 -17.71 18.45 7.81
CA LYS A 158 -16.64 19.10 7.04
C LYS A 158 -16.96 19.18 5.55
N ASN A 159 -17.37 18.07 4.93
CA ASN A 159 -17.74 18.04 3.50
C ASN A 159 -18.92 18.97 3.16
N SER A 160 -19.89 19.12 4.06
CA SER A 160 -21.05 20.01 3.87
C SER A 160 -20.80 21.46 4.29
N ASN A 161 -19.62 21.77 4.84
CA ASN A 161 -19.31 23.04 5.47
C ASN A 161 -20.42 23.51 6.44
N SER A 162 -20.94 22.57 7.23
CA SER A 162 -22.10 22.81 8.09
C SER A 162 -21.83 23.91 9.13
N LYS A 163 -22.88 24.60 9.59
CA LYS A 163 -22.78 25.58 10.70
C LYS A 163 -22.11 25.00 11.96
N GLY A 164 -22.34 23.71 12.24
CA GLY A 164 -21.71 22.99 13.34
C GLY A 164 -20.20 22.82 13.15
N TYR A 165 -19.76 22.50 11.92
CA TYR A 165 -18.33 22.42 11.61
C TYR A 165 -17.64 23.78 11.74
N LEU A 166 -18.25 24.86 11.26
CA LEU A 166 -17.69 26.21 11.39
C LEU A 166 -17.45 26.57 12.87
N LYS A 167 -18.43 26.34 13.75
CA LYS A 167 -18.28 26.55 15.20
C LYS A 167 -17.18 25.68 15.80
N LEU A 168 -17.12 24.41 15.40
CA LEU A 168 -16.10 23.47 15.87
C LEU A 168 -14.69 23.89 15.44
N ARG A 169 -14.54 24.40 14.21
CA ARG A 169 -13.28 24.89 13.67
C ARG A 169 -12.78 26.13 14.41
N GLU A 170 -13.65 27.10 14.68
CA GLU A 170 -13.25 28.28 15.46
C GLU A 170 -12.80 27.89 16.87
N LYS A 171 -13.53 26.97 17.53
CA LYS A 171 -13.09 26.41 18.82
C LYS A 171 -11.77 25.66 18.71
N ALA A 172 -11.57 24.83 17.68
CA ALA A 172 -10.31 24.11 17.48
C ALA A 172 -9.12 25.07 17.33
N LYS A 173 -9.33 26.21 16.66
CA LYS A 173 -8.33 27.27 16.48
C LYS A 173 -7.92 27.92 17.81
N GLU A 174 -8.84 28.09 18.76
CA GLU A 174 -8.51 28.56 20.12
C GLU A 174 -7.51 27.63 20.85
N TYR A 175 -7.47 26.36 20.48
CA TYR A 175 -6.55 25.35 21.00
C TYR A 175 -5.34 25.11 20.08
N GLY A 176 -5.13 25.95 19.06
CA GLY A 176 -4.01 25.86 18.11
C GLY A 176 -4.13 24.73 17.07
N LEU A 177 -5.32 24.16 16.90
CA LEU A 177 -5.58 23.10 15.92
C LEU A 177 -6.25 23.69 14.66
N GLU A 178 -5.58 23.60 13.51
CA GLU A 178 -6.13 24.01 12.20
C GLU A 178 -6.75 22.82 11.45
N ILE A 179 -8.04 22.92 11.13
CA ILE A 179 -8.87 21.85 10.53
C ILE A 179 -9.90 22.37 9.54
#